data_AF-A0A9C6WR22-F1
#
_entry.id   AF-A0A9C6WR22-F1
#
_cell.length_a   1.000
_cell.length_b   1.000
_cell.length_c   1.000
_cell.angle_alpha   90.00
_cell.angle_beta   90.00
_cell.angle_gamma   90.00
#
_symmetry.space_group_name_H-M   'P 1'
#
loop_
_entity.id
_entity.type
_entity.pdbx_description
1 polymer ?
#
loop_
_entity_poly.entity_id
_entity_poly.type
_entity_poly.pdbx_seq_one_letter_code
_entity_poly.pdbx_strand_id
1 'polypeptide(L)'
;MVAATSILSSRWRDLWHSVPTVDLDDALFQDKEELFVRIAYAVMLSRDVTQPILNFRLKSEYPSCRQCDVELWLNTAIQREVKRIELHSQIIRLPIGILTCASLVVLKLTFLKVDRVLTVHLPALKTLYLIWVVFVKDEYLDMILSGCPNIEDLQINSSSFFRLEFSSRAITFRNLIHMKLSVYECKWRLLVGLLNSCPLLQILVIRKEKKSASVLDRLNQRDTQTVPGCLSSHLRACTIKNFHGADVDIRFAIYILQNANVLKKMTICCSSSSRKEDRLEILKKISKVARVSTTCELLFE
;
A
#
# COMPACT_ATOMS: atom_id res chain seq x y z
N MET A 1 22.59 6.58 -1.02
CA MET A 1 23.71 7.36 -1.65
C MET A 1 24.81 7.81 -0.65
N VAL A 2 25.37 6.91 0.18
CA VAL A 2 26.55 7.19 1.05
C VAL A 2 27.82 6.50 0.53
N ALA A 3 27.67 5.33 -0.10
CA ALA A 3 28.76 4.64 -0.81
C ALA A 3 29.21 5.36 -2.09
N ALA A 4 28.32 6.12 -2.76
CA ALA A 4 28.72 6.98 -3.87
C ALA A 4 29.48 8.23 -3.39
N THR A 5 29.22 8.71 -2.16
CA THR A 5 29.91 9.87 -1.58
C THR A 5 31.19 9.49 -0.83
N SER A 6 31.41 8.21 -0.49
CA SER A 6 32.71 7.72 -0.02
C SER A 6 33.79 7.70 -1.10
N ILE A 7 33.41 7.86 -2.38
CA ILE A 7 34.32 8.14 -3.49
C ILE A 7 34.87 9.57 -3.41
N LEU A 8 34.11 10.51 -2.81
CA LEU A 8 34.46 11.94 -2.78
C LEU A 8 35.20 12.37 -1.50
N SER A 9 35.24 11.55 -0.45
CA SER A 9 35.96 11.89 0.79
C SER A 9 36.34 10.65 1.60
N SER A 10 37.64 10.51 1.92
CA SER A 10 38.21 9.43 2.76
C SER A 10 37.55 9.33 4.14
N ARG A 11 37.12 10.46 4.71
CA ARG A 11 36.44 10.52 6.02
C ARG A 11 35.10 9.78 6.07
N TRP A 12 34.46 9.55 4.93
CA TRP A 12 33.20 8.78 4.85
C TRP A 12 33.43 7.30 4.58
N ARG A 13 34.65 6.88 4.23
CA ARG A 13 35.02 5.50 3.92
C ARG A 13 34.93 4.58 5.14
N ASP A 14 35.12 5.09 6.36
CA ASP A 14 35.02 4.25 7.57
C ASP A 14 33.61 4.28 8.18
N LEU A 15 32.90 5.41 8.02
CA LEU A 15 31.57 5.59 8.63
C LEU A 15 30.49 4.73 7.97
N TRP A 16 30.55 4.50 6.65
CA TRP A 16 29.49 3.78 5.94
C TRP A 16 29.39 2.30 6.33
N HIS A 17 30.48 1.68 6.80
CA HIS A 17 30.48 0.28 7.28
C HIS A 17 29.54 0.06 8.47
N SER A 18 29.31 1.12 9.27
CA SER A 18 28.46 1.09 10.48
C SER A 18 27.03 1.61 10.27
N VAL A 19 26.72 2.25 9.13
CA VAL A 19 25.39 2.86 8.89
C VAL A 19 24.36 1.76 8.71
N PRO A 20 23.35 1.58 9.58
CA PRO A 20 22.44 0.42 9.59
C PRO A 20 21.43 0.38 8.41
N THR A 21 21.69 1.16 7.38
CA THR A 21 20.88 1.27 6.16
C THR A 21 21.71 0.85 4.97
N VAL A 22 21.18 -0.09 4.20
CA VAL A 22 21.64 -0.47 2.87
C VAL A 22 20.65 0.10 1.86
N ASP A 23 21.18 0.89 0.92
CA ASP A 23 20.41 1.56 -0.13
C ASP A 23 21.11 1.34 -1.47
N LEU A 24 20.55 0.41 -2.24
CA LEU A 24 21.01 0.01 -3.56
C LEU A 24 20.09 0.62 -4.61
N ASP A 25 20.63 1.50 -5.44
CA ASP A 25 19.88 2.25 -6.45
C ASP A 25 20.67 2.20 -7.77
N ASP A 26 20.08 1.59 -8.80
CA ASP A 26 20.74 1.37 -10.09
C ASP A 26 20.69 2.58 -11.03
N ALA A 27 20.04 3.68 -10.63
CA ALA A 27 19.87 4.87 -11.48
C ALA A 27 21.18 5.48 -11.97
N LEU A 28 22.29 5.32 -11.22
CA LEU A 28 23.62 5.81 -11.59
C LEU A 28 24.43 4.81 -12.44
N PHE A 29 23.89 3.63 -12.69
CA PHE A 29 24.56 2.50 -13.32
C PHE A 29 23.89 2.07 -14.63
N GLN A 30 23.22 3.02 -15.30
CA GLN A 30 22.64 2.79 -16.62
C GLN A 30 23.70 2.17 -17.56
N ASP A 31 23.36 1.03 -18.17
CA ASP A 31 24.22 0.21 -19.05
C ASP A 31 25.50 -0.36 -18.39
N LYS A 32 25.61 -0.35 -17.06
CA LYS A 32 26.74 -0.88 -16.28
C LYS A 32 26.28 -1.89 -15.22
N GLU A 33 25.49 -2.87 -15.66
CA GLU A 33 24.93 -3.93 -14.81
C GLU A 33 25.99 -4.61 -13.92
N GLU A 34 27.09 -5.09 -14.51
CA GLU A 34 28.13 -5.79 -13.75
C GLU A 34 28.74 -4.90 -12.65
N LEU A 35 28.88 -3.60 -12.90
CA LEU A 35 29.44 -2.68 -11.92
C LEU A 35 28.48 -2.48 -10.75
N PHE A 36 27.18 -2.34 -11.02
CA PHE A 36 26.17 -2.23 -9.97
C PHE A 36 26.18 -3.46 -9.08
N VAL A 37 26.12 -4.66 -9.67
CA VAL A 37 26.12 -5.93 -8.93
C VAL A 37 27.39 -6.05 -8.10
N ARG A 38 28.56 -5.77 -8.67
CA ARG A 38 29.85 -5.80 -7.94
C ARG A 38 29.87 -4.84 -6.76
N ILE A 39 29.35 -3.62 -6.93
CA ILE A 39 29.27 -2.64 -5.84
C ILE A 39 28.28 -3.10 -4.78
N ALA A 40 27.12 -3.64 -5.15
CA ALA A 40 26.16 -4.19 -4.21
C ALA A 40 26.77 -5.32 -3.38
N TYR A 41 27.50 -6.26 -4.00
CA TYR A 41 28.28 -7.27 -3.28
C TYR A 41 29.31 -6.66 -2.34
N ALA A 42 30.09 -5.67 -2.81
CA ALA A 42 31.05 -4.99 -1.96
C ALA A 42 30.38 -4.33 -0.75
N VAL A 43 29.22 -3.68 -0.94
CA VAL A 43 28.43 -3.07 0.13
C VAL A 43 27.94 -4.12 1.12
N MET A 44 27.44 -5.27 0.66
CA MET A 44 26.91 -6.30 1.56
C MET A 44 28.02 -7.02 2.33
N LEU A 45 29.16 -7.30 1.68
CA LEU A 45 30.23 -8.15 2.22
C LEU A 45 31.26 -7.39 3.07
N SER A 46 31.50 -6.11 2.80
CA SER A 46 32.50 -5.33 3.55
C SER A 46 31.99 -4.77 4.88
N ARG A 47 30.73 -5.04 5.22
CA ARG A 47 30.12 -4.57 6.48
C ARG A 47 30.39 -5.58 7.59
N ASP A 48 30.76 -5.07 8.76
CA ASP A 48 30.91 -5.85 9.98
C ASP A 48 29.68 -6.75 10.18
N VAL A 49 29.91 -8.06 10.25
CA VAL A 49 28.87 -9.09 10.37
C VAL A 49 28.09 -9.00 11.67
N THR A 50 28.66 -8.37 12.70
CA THR A 50 28.00 -8.18 14.00
C THR A 50 27.04 -7.00 14.01
N GLN A 51 27.13 -6.09 13.02
CA GLN A 51 26.28 -4.91 12.95
C GLN A 51 24.96 -5.21 12.23
N PRO A 52 23.81 -4.73 12.76
CA PRO A 52 22.51 -4.97 12.16
C PRO A 52 22.32 -4.22 10.84
N ILE A 53 21.48 -4.75 9.96
CA ILE A 53 20.96 -4.03 8.80
C ILE A 53 19.50 -3.74 9.09
N LEU A 54 19.20 -2.56 9.62
CA LEU A 54 17.84 -2.20 10.02
C LEU A 54 16.95 -1.82 8.82
N ASN A 55 17.53 -1.20 7.80
CA ASN A 55 16.83 -0.77 6.60
C ASN A 55 17.52 -1.32 5.35
N PHE A 56 16.74 -1.98 4.48
CA PHE A 56 17.19 -2.42 3.17
C PHE A 56 16.29 -1.82 2.11
N ARG A 57 16.88 -1.07 1.18
CA ARG A 57 16.21 -0.54 -0.01
C ARG A 57 16.93 -1.03 -1.25
N LEU A 58 16.17 -1.61 -2.17
CA LEU A 58 16.60 -1.87 -3.54
C LEU A 58 15.65 -1.14 -4.49
N LYS A 59 16.21 -0.22 -5.26
CA LYS A 59 15.56 0.39 -6.41
C LYS A 59 16.31 -0.03 -7.67
N SER A 60 15.64 -0.81 -8.49
CA SER A 60 16.16 -1.28 -9.77
C SER A 60 15.18 -0.94 -10.88
N GLU A 61 15.47 0.13 -11.62
CA GLU A 61 14.68 0.56 -12.78
C GLU A 61 15.10 -0.18 -14.06
N TYR A 62 16.31 -0.76 -14.08
CA TYR A 62 16.90 -1.47 -15.21
C TYR A 62 17.12 -2.95 -14.87
N PRO A 63 17.32 -3.85 -15.87
CA PRO A 63 17.68 -5.26 -15.62
C PRO A 63 19.12 -5.41 -15.13
N SER A 64 19.53 -4.63 -14.13
CA SER A 64 20.91 -4.56 -13.66
C SER A 64 21.25 -5.59 -12.58
N CYS A 65 20.34 -6.49 -12.22
CA CYS A 65 20.65 -7.56 -11.28
C CYS A 65 19.74 -8.78 -11.49
N ARG A 66 20.26 -9.97 -11.19
CA ARG A 66 19.50 -11.21 -11.28
C ARG A 66 18.74 -11.47 -9.99
N GLN A 67 17.71 -12.29 -10.09
CA GLN A 67 16.91 -12.74 -8.95
C GLN A 67 17.76 -13.31 -7.81
N CYS A 68 18.76 -14.14 -8.12
CA CYS A 68 19.61 -14.78 -7.12
C CYS A 68 20.50 -13.78 -6.37
N ASP A 69 20.97 -12.72 -7.03
CA ASP A 69 21.78 -11.67 -6.40
C ASP A 69 20.92 -10.94 -5.34
N VAL A 70 19.68 -10.62 -5.69
CA VAL A 70 18.72 -9.93 -4.81
C VAL A 70 18.31 -10.80 -3.62
N GLU A 71 18.05 -12.08 -3.87
CA GLU A 71 17.77 -13.06 -2.81
C GLU A 71 18.92 -13.16 -1.82
N LEU A 72 20.17 -13.20 -2.29
CA LEU A 72 21.34 -13.20 -1.41
C LEU A 72 21.42 -11.94 -0.56
N TRP A 73 21.25 -10.76 -1.16
CA TRP A 73 21.31 -9.49 -0.43
C TRP A 73 20.21 -9.41 0.63
N LEU A 74 19.00 -9.85 0.30
CA LEU A 74 17.88 -9.87 1.24
C LEU A 74 18.08 -10.90 2.35
N ASN A 75 18.56 -12.10 2.04
CA ASN A 75 18.86 -13.11 3.07
C ASN A 75 19.91 -12.59 4.05
N THR A 76 20.92 -11.88 3.56
CA THR A 76 21.92 -11.21 4.40
C THR A 76 21.29 -10.16 5.31
N ALA A 77 20.35 -9.35 4.79
CA ALA A 77 19.63 -8.37 5.60
C ALA A 77 18.71 -9.03 6.64
N ILE A 78 18.00 -10.10 6.27
CA ILE A 78 17.13 -10.88 7.17
C ILE A 78 17.95 -11.48 8.33
N GLN A 79 19.10 -12.08 8.03
CA GLN A 79 20.01 -12.63 9.04
C GLN A 79 20.53 -11.55 10.02
N ARG A 80 20.51 -10.28 9.61
CA ARG A 80 20.93 -9.12 10.40
C ARG A 80 19.75 -8.31 10.93
N GLU A 81 18.62 -8.99 11.17
CA GLU A 81 17.42 -8.48 11.83
C GLU A 81 16.80 -7.23 11.19
N VAL A 82 16.67 -7.25 9.86
CA VAL A 82 16.05 -6.15 9.11
C VAL A 82 14.64 -5.84 9.58
N LYS A 83 14.37 -4.54 9.76
CA LYS A 83 13.08 -4.00 10.20
C LYS A 83 12.30 -3.37 9.08
N ARG A 84 12.98 -2.88 8.03
CA ARG A 84 12.36 -2.25 6.87
C ARG A 84 12.95 -2.80 5.58
N ILE A 85 12.08 -3.28 4.70
CA ILE A 85 12.42 -3.66 3.33
C ILE A 85 11.60 -2.81 2.37
N GLU A 86 12.30 -2.14 1.45
CA GLU A 86 11.71 -1.47 0.30
C GLU A 86 12.28 -2.06 -0.98
N LEU A 87 11.42 -2.66 -1.81
CA LEU A 87 11.79 -3.21 -3.10
C LEU A 87 11.02 -2.48 -4.20
N HIS A 88 11.74 -1.96 -5.18
CA HIS A 88 11.21 -1.37 -6.39
C HIS A 88 11.91 -2.02 -7.58
N SER A 89 11.21 -2.86 -8.35
CA SER A 89 11.75 -3.44 -9.56
C SER A 89 10.66 -4.07 -10.42
N GLN A 90 10.70 -3.84 -11.73
CA GLN A 90 9.78 -4.44 -12.71
C GLN A 90 10.17 -5.87 -13.11
N ILE A 91 11.35 -6.33 -12.71
CA ILE A 91 12.02 -7.48 -13.33
C ILE A 91 12.12 -8.64 -12.33
N ILE A 92 12.15 -8.31 -11.05
CA ILE A 92 12.33 -9.24 -9.95
C ILE A 92 10.97 -9.83 -9.53
N ARG A 93 10.98 -11.13 -9.21
CA ARG A 93 9.86 -11.80 -8.52
C ARG A 93 10.00 -11.61 -7.02
N LEU A 94 8.89 -11.57 -6.31
CA LEU A 94 8.88 -11.46 -4.86
C LEU A 94 9.80 -12.52 -4.21
N PRO A 95 10.87 -12.11 -3.50
CA PRO A 95 11.74 -13.03 -2.77
C PRO A 95 11.00 -13.60 -1.56
N ILE A 96 10.56 -14.86 -1.63
CA ILE A 96 9.61 -15.44 -0.65
C ILE A 96 10.14 -15.44 0.80
N GLY A 97 11.46 -15.44 1.00
CA GLY A 97 12.08 -15.42 2.33
C GLY A 97 11.70 -14.17 3.16
N ILE A 98 11.35 -13.06 2.51
CA ILE A 98 10.94 -11.86 3.23
C ILE A 98 9.56 -12.03 3.90
N LEU A 99 8.74 -12.99 3.45
CA LEU A 99 7.37 -13.22 3.93
C LEU A 99 7.31 -13.98 5.27
N THR A 100 8.43 -14.46 5.78
CA THR A 100 8.54 -15.13 7.09
C THR A 100 9.51 -14.40 8.03
N CYS A 101 9.91 -13.17 7.69
CA CYS A 101 10.84 -12.37 8.47
C CYS A 101 10.16 -11.77 9.70
N ALA A 102 10.39 -12.39 10.88
CA ALA A 102 9.74 -12.00 12.12
C ALA A 102 10.11 -10.60 12.64
N SER A 103 11.29 -10.08 12.29
CA SER A 103 11.75 -8.74 12.66
C SER A 103 11.17 -7.62 11.80
N LEU A 104 10.53 -7.96 10.67
CA LEU A 104 10.10 -7.00 9.67
C LEU A 104 8.89 -6.18 10.17
N VAL A 105 9.07 -4.87 10.27
CA VAL A 105 8.05 -3.91 10.70
C VAL A 105 7.42 -3.18 9.52
N VAL A 106 8.21 -2.92 8.48
CA VAL A 106 7.76 -2.21 7.27
C VAL A 106 8.16 -2.99 6.02
N LEU A 107 7.18 -3.30 5.19
CA LEU A 107 7.37 -3.93 3.89
C LEU A 107 6.75 -3.07 2.80
N LYS A 108 7.55 -2.60 1.86
CA LYS A 108 7.09 -1.84 0.70
C LYS A 108 7.55 -2.52 -0.58
N LEU A 109 6.59 -2.91 -1.40
CA LEU A 109 6.81 -3.60 -2.67
C LEU A 109 6.24 -2.73 -3.78
N THR A 110 7.08 -2.39 -4.76
CA THR A 110 6.72 -1.55 -5.89
C THR A 110 7.12 -2.21 -7.21
N PHE A 111 6.18 -2.30 -8.16
CA PHE A 111 6.39 -2.85 -9.51
C PHE A 111 6.76 -4.34 -9.61
N LEU A 112 6.57 -5.15 -8.57
CA LEU A 112 7.00 -6.55 -8.54
C LEU A 112 5.92 -7.54 -8.98
N LYS A 113 6.34 -8.76 -9.34
CA LYS A 113 5.45 -9.91 -9.59
C LYS A 113 5.47 -10.90 -8.42
N VAL A 114 4.27 -11.32 -7.99
CA VAL A 114 4.06 -12.39 -7.00
C VAL A 114 3.47 -13.60 -7.71
N ASP A 115 4.32 -14.58 -8.02
CA ASP A 115 3.92 -15.80 -8.70
C ASP A 115 3.92 -17.05 -7.81
N ARG A 116 4.53 -16.96 -6.62
CA ARG A 116 4.57 -18.02 -5.63
C ARG A 116 4.48 -17.46 -4.21
N VAL A 117 3.53 -17.98 -3.44
CA VAL A 117 3.44 -17.79 -1.98
C VAL A 117 3.22 -19.16 -1.36
N LEU A 118 4.02 -19.51 -0.35
CA LEU A 118 3.90 -20.80 0.37
C LEU A 118 3.41 -20.58 1.79
N THR A 119 4.06 -19.69 2.53
CA THR A 119 3.75 -19.38 3.93
C THR A 119 4.03 -17.91 4.16
N VAL A 120 3.18 -17.28 4.96
CA VAL A 120 3.36 -15.89 5.39
C VAL A 120 3.24 -15.84 6.89
N HIS A 121 4.27 -15.31 7.54
CA HIS A 121 4.29 -15.10 8.98
C HIS A 121 5.12 -13.85 9.30
N LEU A 122 4.43 -12.72 9.44
CA LEU A 122 5.01 -11.41 9.66
C LEU A 122 4.44 -10.78 10.94
N PRO A 123 4.77 -11.33 12.12
CA PRO A 123 4.15 -10.97 13.39
C PRO A 123 4.42 -9.52 13.82
N ALA A 124 5.56 -8.93 13.43
CA ALA A 124 5.93 -7.55 13.79
C ALA A 124 5.47 -6.51 12.74
N LEU A 125 4.88 -6.93 11.62
CA LEU A 125 4.61 -6.04 10.50
C LEU A 125 3.47 -5.08 10.82
N LYS A 126 3.78 -3.79 10.76
CA LYS A 126 2.84 -2.68 10.99
C LYS A 126 2.49 -1.94 9.71
N THR A 127 3.41 -1.88 8.73
CA THR A 127 3.19 -1.17 7.48
C THR A 127 3.39 -2.10 6.29
N LEU A 128 2.36 -2.23 5.46
CA LEU A 128 2.39 -3.04 4.24
C LEU A 128 1.95 -2.21 3.05
N TYR A 129 2.88 -1.89 2.14
CA TYR A 129 2.57 -1.21 0.88
C TYR A 129 2.82 -2.14 -0.31
N LEU A 130 1.78 -2.33 -1.10
CA LEU A 130 1.76 -3.14 -2.32
C LEU A 130 1.37 -2.22 -3.48
N ILE A 131 2.34 -1.70 -4.21
CA ILE A 131 2.13 -0.66 -5.22
C ILE A 131 2.53 -1.18 -6.60
N TRP A 132 1.57 -1.24 -7.54
CA TRP A 132 1.77 -1.84 -8.86
C TRP A 132 2.30 -3.29 -8.81
N VAL A 133 1.94 -4.03 -7.75
CA VAL A 133 2.31 -5.44 -7.58
C VAL A 133 1.34 -6.32 -8.36
N VAL A 134 1.88 -7.20 -9.21
CA VAL A 134 1.09 -8.13 -10.02
C VAL A 134 1.03 -9.50 -9.33
N PHE A 135 -0.15 -9.94 -8.94
CA PHE A 135 -0.38 -11.28 -8.40
C PHE A 135 -0.75 -12.25 -9.53
N VAL A 136 -0.10 -13.42 -9.61
CA VAL A 136 -0.51 -14.44 -10.61
C VAL A 136 -1.81 -15.12 -10.20
N LYS A 137 -2.12 -15.15 -8.90
CA LYS A 137 -3.36 -15.69 -8.34
C LYS A 137 -3.90 -14.76 -7.26
N ASP A 138 -5.22 -14.60 -7.21
CA ASP A 138 -5.90 -13.74 -6.23
C ASP A 138 -5.67 -14.20 -4.78
N GLU A 139 -5.57 -15.53 -4.56
CA GLU A 139 -5.35 -16.13 -3.23
C GLU A 139 -4.06 -15.66 -2.54
N TYR A 140 -3.05 -15.24 -3.30
CA TYR A 140 -1.78 -14.79 -2.74
C TYR A 140 -1.90 -13.49 -1.95
N LEU A 141 -2.80 -12.60 -2.35
CA LEU A 141 -3.05 -11.37 -1.58
C LEU A 141 -3.67 -11.72 -0.23
N ASP A 142 -4.66 -12.62 -0.21
CA ASP A 142 -5.31 -13.07 1.03
C ASP A 142 -4.33 -13.81 1.95
N MET A 143 -3.43 -14.62 1.39
CA MET A 143 -2.35 -15.27 2.15
C MET A 143 -1.39 -14.24 2.78
N ILE A 144 -1.01 -13.19 2.04
CA ILE A 144 -0.13 -12.15 2.57
C ILE A 144 -0.83 -11.38 3.69
N LEU A 145 -2.07 -10.94 3.47
CA LEU A 145 -2.82 -10.15 4.45
C LEU A 145 -3.13 -10.96 5.73
N SER A 146 -3.46 -12.25 5.60
CA SER A 146 -3.70 -13.13 6.77
C SER A 146 -2.45 -13.41 7.59
N GLY A 147 -1.27 -13.42 6.98
CA GLY A 147 0.01 -13.60 7.67
C GLY A 147 0.53 -12.37 8.43
N CYS A 148 -0.21 -11.24 8.40
CA CYS A 148 0.21 -9.96 8.98
C CYS A 148 -0.80 -9.46 10.04
N PRO A 149 -0.83 -10.05 11.24
CA PRO A 149 -1.89 -9.82 12.23
C PRO A 149 -1.92 -8.41 12.84
N ASN A 150 -0.80 -7.68 12.79
CA ASN A 150 -0.59 -6.41 13.49
C ASN A 150 -0.49 -5.19 12.56
N ILE A 151 -0.99 -5.28 11.32
CA ILE A 151 -0.96 -4.15 10.38
C ILE A 151 -1.71 -2.95 10.96
N GLU A 152 -1.05 -1.79 10.95
CA GLU A 152 -1.56 -0.48 11.33
C GLU A 152 -1.78 0.44 10.11
N ASP A 153 -0.97 0.28 9.06
CA ASP A 153 -1.01 1.06 7.82
C ASP A 153 -0.92 0.17 6.58
N LEU A 154 -1.99 0.15 5.78
CA LEU A 154 -2.14 -0.66 4.58
C LEU A 154 -2.31 0.23 3.35
N GLN A 155 -1.43 0.05 2.36
CA GLN A 155 -1.60 0.65 1.05
C GLN A 155 -1.59 -0.41 -0.04
N ILE A 156 -2.66 -0.49 -0.83
CA ILE A 156 -2.74 -1.35 -1.99
C ILE A 156 -3.05 -0.48 -3.21
N ASN A 157 -2.19 -0.49 -4.21
CA ASN A 157 -2.43 0.10 -5.52
C ASN A 157 -2.23 -0.99 -6.57
N SER A 158 -3.33 -1.56 -7.07
CA SER A 158 -3.26 -2.64 -8.04
C SER A 158 -2.97 -2.07 -9.44
N SER A 159 -1.90 -2.57 -10.07
CA SER A 159 -1.62 -2.39 -11.51
C SER A 159 -2.57 -3.21 -12.38
N SER A 160 -3.15 -4.25 -11.79
CA SER A 160 -3.82 -5.32 -12.50
C SER A 160 -5.34 -5.22 -12.38
N PHE A 161 -5.99 -5.63 -13.46
CA PHE A 161 -7.44 -5.86 -13.62
C PHE A 161 -8.05 -6.85 -12.60
N PHE A 162 -7.30 -7.29 -11.59
CA PHE A 162 -7.83 -8.14 -10.54
C PHE A 162 -8.93 -7.40 -9.78
N ARG A 163 -10.06 -8.10 -9.69
CA ARG A 163 -11.13 -7.73 -8.79
C ARG A 163 -10.53 -7.96 -7.40
N LEU A 164 -10.31 -6.90 -6.61
CA LEU A 164 -10.10 -7.06 -5.17
C LEU A 164 -11.39 -7.63 -4.60
N GLU A 165 -11.56 -8.94 -4.69
CA GLU A 165 -12.64 -9.66 -4.05
C GLU A 165 -12.17 -10.03 -2.67
N PHE A 166 -12.20 -9.04 -1.77
CA PHE A 166 -11.99 -9.30 -0.36
C PHE A 166 -12.99 -10.37 0.07
N SER A 167 -12.48 -11.57 0.31
CA SER A 167 -13.22 -12.60 1.03
C SER A 167 -13.28 -12.11 2.48
N SER A 168 -14.23 -11.23 2.79
CA SER A 168 -14.39 -10.54 4.08
C SER A 168 -14.55 -11.48 5.29
N ARG A 169 -14.60 -12.79 5.06
CA ARG A 169 -14.74 -13.82 6.08
C ARG A 169 -13.40 -14.36 6.61
N ALA A 170 -12.26 -14.09 5.96
CA ALA A 170 -10.99 -14.74 6.32
C ALA A 170 -10.04 -13.89 7.19
N ILE A 171 -10.11 -12.55 7.14
CA ILE A 171 -9.09 -11.67 7.72
C ILE A 171 -9.74 -10.60 8.61
N THR A 172 -9.23 -10.41 9.82
CA THR A 172 -9.61 -9.30 10.71
C THR A 172 -8.38 -8.44 11.00
N PHE A 173 -8.43 -7.18 10.60
CA PHE A 173 -7.39 -6.19 10.81
C PHE A 173 -7.60 -5.46 12.14
N ARG A 174 -7.15 -6.08 13.24
CA ARG A 174 -7.43 -5.60 14.60
C ARG A 174 -6.85 -4.22 14.89
N ASN A 175 -5.70 -3.90 14.29
CA ASN A 175 -4.93 -2.69 14.60
C ASN A 175 -4.88 -1.69 13.43
N LEU A 176 -5.61 -1.93 12.34
CA LEU A 176 -5.50 -1.11 11.14
C LEU A 176 -6.13 0.27 11.35
N ILE A 177 -5.30 1.31 11.26
CA ILE A 177 -5.65 2.71 11.49
C ILE A 177 -5.78 3.46 10.16
N HIS A 178 -4.90 3.16 9.20
CA HIS A 178 -4.87 3.81 7.90
C HIS A 178 -4.96 2.79 6.77
N MET A 179 -5.91 3.02 5.86
CA MET A 179 -6.11 2.20 4.68
C MET A 179 -6.18 3.08 3.44
N LYS A 180 -5.30 2.80 2.47
CA LYS A 180 -5.32 3.42 1.16
C LYS A 180 -5.44 2.38 0.05
N LEU A 181 -6.53 2.44 -0.70
CA LEU A 181 -6.83 1.53 -1.80
C LEU A 181 -6.88 2.31 -3.12
N SER A 182 -6.16 1.84 -4.13
CA SER A 182 -6.30 2.29 -5.52
C SER A 182 -6.75 1.11 -6.35
N VAL A 183 -7.94 1.22 -6.94
CA VAL A 183 -8.63 0.14 -7.62
C VAL A 183 -9.08 0.58 -9.01
N TYR A 184 -9.07 -0.36 -9.95
CA TYR A 184 -9.54 -0.10 -11.30
C TYR A 184 -11.04 0.24 -11.33
N GLU A 185 -11.85 -0.64 -10.73
CA GLU A 185 -13.27 -0.43 -10.45
C GLU A 185 -13.51 -0.72 -8.96
N CYS A 186 -14.27 0.15 -8.26
CA CYS A 186 -14.53 -0.01 -6.83
C CYS A 186 -15.90 -0.65 -6.59
N LYS A 187 -15.91 -1.89 -6.12
CA LYS A 187 -17.12 -2.58 -5.64
C LYS A 187 -17.45 -2.15 -4.22
N TRP A 188 -18.27 -1.11 -4.08
CA TRP A 188 -18.58 -0.49 -2.79
C TRP A 188 -19.13 -1.47 -1.76
N ARG A 189 -19.93 -2.47 -2.19
CA ARG A 189 -20.41 -3.54 -1.31
C ARG A 189 -19.27 -4.35 -0.68
N LEU A 190 -18.25 -4.69 -1.47
CA LEU A 190 -17.08 -5.43 -0.97
C LEU A 190 -16.24 -4.56 -0.05
N LEU A 191 -16.13 -3.26 -0.34
CA LEU A 191 -15.45 -2.31 0.54
C LEU A 191 -16.15 -2.22 1.90
N VAL A 192 -17.49 -2.10 1.94
CA VAL A 192 -18.24 -2.13 3.21
C VAL A 192 -17.99 -3.45 3.95
N GLY A 193 -17.95 -4.58 3.24
CA GLY A 193 -17.55 -5.88 3.79
C GLY A 193 -16.16 -5.87 4.43
N LEU A 194 -15.18 -5.24 3.77
CA LEU A 194 -13.82 -5.07 4.29
C LEU A 194 -13.78 -4.15 5.51
N LEU A 195 -14.54 -3.05 5.50
CA LEU A 195 -14.61 -2.11 6.64
C LEU A 195 -15.11 -2.81 7.92
N ASN A 196 -16.01 -3.80 7.81
CA ASN A 196 -16.42 -4.63 8.95
C ASN A 196 -15.25 -5.40 9.58
N SER A 197 -14.18 -5.63 8.83
CA SER A 197 -12.98 -6.33 9.29
C SER A 197 -11.93 -5.41 9.91
N CYS A 198 -12.18 -4.09 9.98
CA CYS A 198 -11.18 -3.07 10.35
C CYS A 198 -11.66 -2.20 11.51
N PRO A 199 -11.92 -2.74 12.72
CA PRO A 199 -12.66 -2.05 13.78
C PRO A 199 -12.09 -0.69 14.22
N LEU A 200 -10.79 -0.47 14.07
CA LEU A 200 -10.08 0.74 14.52
C LEU A 200 -9.72 1.73 13.38
N LEU A 201 -10.25 1.52 12.17
CA LEU A 201 -9.88 2.34 11.02
C LEU A 201 -10.26 3.82 11.21
N GLN A 202 -9.27 4.71 11.11
CA GLN A 202 -9.44 6.16 11.27
C GLN A 202 -9.31 6.94 9.97
N ILE A 203 -8.50 6.47 9.03
CA ILE A 203 -8.22 7.16 7.78
C ILE A 203 -8.47 6.19 6.62
N LEU A 204 -9.41 6.55 5.75
CA LEU A 204 -9.72 5.80 4.54
C LEU A 204 -9.43 6.67 3.30
N VAL A 205 -8.58 6.17 2.41
CA VAL A 205 -8.31 6.82 1.12
C VAL A 205 -8.63 5.83 0.01
N ILE A 206 -9.56 6.19 -0.87
CA ILE A 206 -9.91 5.40 -2.04
C ILE A 206 -9.55 6.18 -3.29
N ARG A 207 -8.85 5.56 -4.23
CA ARG A 207 -8.63 6.06 -5.58
C ARG A 207 -9.24 5.10 -6.58
N LYS A 208 -9.94 5.64 -7.57
CA LYS A 208 -10.65 4.87 -8.59
C LYS A 208 -10.07 5.20 -9.95
N GLU A 209 -9.51 4.25 -10.68
CA GLU A 209 -8.88 4.56 -11.98
C GLU A 209 -9.90 4.68 -13.12
N LYS A 210 -11.02 3.93 -13.08
CA LYS A 210 -12.04 3.94 -14.15
C LYS A 210 -13.43 4.33 -13.63
N LYS A 211 -14.24 5.02 -14.45
CA LYS A 211 -15.65 5.32 -14.18
C LYS A 211 -16.49 4.03 -14.00
N SER A 212 -17.39 4.01 -13.01
CA SER A 212 -18.25 2.82 -12.78
C SER A 212 -19.21 2.59 -13.94
N ALA A 213 -19.24 1.37 -14.46
CA ALA A 213 -20.30 0.93 -15.37
C ALA A 213 -21.57 0.67 -14.55
N SER A 214 -22.56 1.54 -14.71
CA SER A 214 -23.84 1.47 -14.01
C SER A 214 -24.54 0.13 -14.29
N VAL A 215 -24.80 -0.67 -13.24
CA VAL A 215 -26.07 -1.41 -12.96
C VAL A 215 -25.85 -2.54 -11.93
N LEU A 216 -24.72 -3.25 -11.95
CA LEU A 216 -24.50 -4.48 -11.15
C LEU A 216 -23.94 -4.26 -9.73
N ASP A 217 -23.54 -3.04 -9.38
CA ASP A 217 -22.76 -2.74 -8.17
C ASP A 217 -23.47 -1.76 -7.24
N ARG A 218 -24.81 -1.78 -7.25
CA ARG A 218 -25.62 -0.93 -6.39
C ARG A 218 -25.40 -1.37 -4.94
N LEU A 219 -25.00 -0.43 -4.07
CA LEU A 219 -25.34 -0.54 -2.66
C LEU A 219 -26.87 -0.67 -2.59
N ASN A 220 -27.35 -1.87 -2.28
CA ASN A 220 -28.77 -2.07 -2.08
C ASN A 220 -29.15 -1.54 -0.71
N GLN A 221 -30.44 -1.27 -0.50
CA GLN A 221 -30.96 -0.78 0.78
C GLN A 221 -30.64 -1.72 1.97
N ARG A 222 -30.36 -3.00 1.68
CA ARG A 222 -29.88 -3.99 2.66
C ARG A 222 -28.40 -3.80 3.03
N ASP A 223 -27.54 -3.41 2.08
CA ASP A 223 -26.11 -3.17 2.33
C ASP A 223 -25.88 -1.93 3.21
N THR A 224 -26.86 -1.02 3.25
CA THR A 224 -26.83 0.18 4.12
C THR A 224 -27.35 -0.06 5.53
N GLN A 225 -27.88 -1.24 5.86
CA GLN A 225 -28.42 -1.54 7.20
C GLN A 225 -27.33 -1.90 8.22
N THR A 226 -26.23 -2.52 7.78
CA THR A 226 -25.08 -2.82 8.64
C THR A 226 -24.01 -1.75 8.47
N VAL A 227 -23.88 -0.90 9.48
CA VAL A 227 -22.83 0.12 9.56
C VAL A 227 -21.58 -0.51 10.17
N PRO A 228 -20.44 -0.56 9.45
CA PRO A 228 -19.19 -1.02 10.03
C PRO A 228 -18.85 -0.26 11.31
N GLY A 229 -18.45 -0.98 12.35
CA GLY A 229 -18.12 -0.36 13.64
C GLY A 229 -17.08 0.75 13.52
N CYS A 230 -16.07 0.58 12.64
CA CYS A 230 -15.06 1.60 12.39
C CYS A 230 -15.64 2.88 11.80
N LEU A 231 -16.67 2.77 10.95
CA LEU A 231 -17.31 3.91 10.30
C LEU A 231 -17.97 4.79 11.36
N SER A 232 -18.76 4.19 12.25
CA SER A 232 -19.51 4.92 13.28
C SER A 232 -18.64 5.44 14.43
N SER A 233 -17.60 4.72 14.82
CA SER A 233 -16.85 5.01 16.06
C SER A 233 -15.43 5.57 15.89
N HIS A 234 -14.78 5.34 14.74
CA HIS A 234 -13.34 5.64 14.59
C HIS A 234 -12.97 6.47 13.36
N LEU A 235 -13.76 6.44 12.28
CA LEU A 235 -13.39 7.08 11.03
C LEU A 235 -13.36 8.61 11.17
N ARG A 236 -12.17 9.19 11.07
CA ARG A 236 -11.90 10.63 11.20
C ARG A 236 -11.68 11.32 9.87
N ALA A 237 -11.14 10.62 8.89
CA ALA A 237 -10.87 11.17 7.57
C ALA A 237 -11.24 10.17 6.46
N CYS A 238 -11.95 10.66 5.45
CA CYS A 238 -12.26 9.91 4.23
C CYS A 238 -11.87 10.73 3.00
N THR A 239 -11.09 10.16 2.09
CA THR A 239 -10.73 10.79 0.82
C THR A 239 -11.10 9.88 -0.34
N ILE A 240 -11.89 10.40 -1.29
CA ILE A 240 -12.23 9.69 -2.52
C ILE A 240 -11.60 10.45 -3.69
N LYS A 241 -10.60 9.86 -4.33
CA LYS A 241 -9.82 10.43 -5.44
C LYS A 241 -10.32 9.93 -6.79
N ASN A 242 -10.18 10.80 -7.79
CA ASN A 242 -10.60 10.55 -9.18
C ASN A 242 -12.10 10.19 -9.26
N PHE A 243 -12.92 11.00 -8.59
CA PHE A 243 -14.36 10.82 -8.48
C PHE A 243 -15.06 11.21 -9.80
N HIS A 244 -15.76 10.26 -10.42
CA HIS A 244 -16.41 10.44 -11.73
C HIS A 244 -17.91 10.80 -11.64
N GLY A 245 -18.47 10.88 -10.43
CA GLY A 245 -19.88 11.26 -10.24
C GLY A 245 -20.91 10.21 -10.62
N ALA A 246 -20.53 8.94 -10.74
CA ALA A 246 -21.51 7.89 -10.95
C ALA A 246 -22.43 7.82 -9.72
N ASP A 247 -23.72 7.55 -9.94
CA ASP A 247 -24.73 7.53 -8.87
C ASP A 247 -24.36 6.57 -7.71
N VAL A 248 -23.70 5.44 -8.02
CA VAL A 248 -23.17 4.52 -7.02
C VAL A 248 -22.06 5.12 -6.14
N ASP A 249 -21.20 5.96 -6.72
CA ASP A 249 -20.13 6.63 -5.97
C ASP A 249 -20.71 7.73 -5.07
N ILE A 250 -21.70 8.48 -5.59
CA ILE A 250 -22.43 9.50 -4.82
C ILE A 250 -23.14 8.84 -3.64
N ARG A 251 -23.82 7.69 -3.86
CA ARG A 251 -24.47 6.93 -2.78
C ARG A 251 -23.49 6.45 -1.72
N PHE A 252 -22.31 5.97 -2.11
CA PHE A 252 -21.29 5.60 -1.13
C PHE A 252 -20.78 6.81 -0.34
N ALA A 253 -20.52 7.95 -1.01
CA ALA A 253 -20.11 9.17 -0.32
C ALA A 253 -21.17 9.63 0.70
N ILE A 254 -22.44 9.60 0.31
CA ILE A 254 -23.59 9.89 1.19
C ILE A 254 -23.64 8.90 2.36
N TYR A 255 -23.46 7.61 2.10
CA TYR A 255 -23.44 6.58 3.13
C TYR A 255 -22.37 6.87 4.20
N ILE A 256 -21.15 7.28 3.81
CA ILE A 256 -20.12 7.68 4.77
C ILE A 256 -20.57 8.90 5.59
N LEU A 257 -21.08 9.96 4.93
CA LEU A 257 -21.54 11.19 5.60
C LEU A 257 -22.69 10.96 6.58
N GLN A 258 -23.55 9.98 6.32
CA GLN A 258 -24.71 9.65 7.15
C GLN A 258 -24.39 8.70 8.30
N ASN A 259 -23.26 7.98 8.27
CA ASN A 259 -22.95 6.93 9.23
C ASN A 259 -21.65 7.16 10.03
N ALA A 260 -20.81 8.11 9.62
CA ALA A 260 -19.55 8.39 10.29
C ALA A 260 -19.68 9.50 11.35
N ASN A 261 -19.99 9.12 12.59
CA ASN A 261 -20.32 10.07 13.67
C ASN A 261 -19.16 10.98 14.09
N VAL A 262 -17.92 10.48 14.00
CA VAL A 262 -16.70 11.17 14.43
C VAL A 262 -15.86 11.72 13.27
N LEU A 263 -16.45 11.78 12.06
CA LEU A 263 -15.77 12.23 10.85
C LEU A 263 -15.40 13.72 10.96
N LYS A 264 -14.12 14.03 10.85
CA LYS A 264 -13.61 15.41 10.89
C LYS A 264 -13.46 16.00 9.50
N LYS A 265 -13.05 15.17 8.53
CA LYS A 265 -12.76 15.61 7.17
C LYS A 265 -13.22 14.59 6.14
N MET A 266 -13.97 15.06 5.15
CA MET A 266 -14.26 14.32 3.93
C MET A 266 -13.76 15.10 2.73
N THR A 267 -12.96 14.47 1.87
CA THR A 267 -12.41 15.09 0.67
C THR A 267 -12.82 14.29 -0.56
N ILE A 268 -13.43 14.96 -1.54
CA ILE A 268 -13.80 14.38 -2.83
C ILE A 268 -13.00 15.10 -3.91
N CYS A 269 -12.04 14.40 -4.51
CA CYS A 269 -11.25 14.94 -5.61
C CYS A 269 -11.89 14.50 -6.93
N CYS A 270 -12.51 15.42 -7.66
CA CYS A 270 -13.17 15.12 -8.92
C CYS A 270 -12.15 14.68 -9.99
N SER A 271 -12.55 13.79 -10.91
CA SER A 271 -11.71 13.43 -12.05
C SER A 271 -11.37 14.66 -12.89
N SER A 272 -10.11 14.78 -13.32
CA SER A 272 -9.66 15.85 -14.22
C SER A 272 -10.45 15.89 -15.54
N SER A 273 -10.99 14.75 -15.97
CA SER A 273 -11.81 14.61 -17.18
C SER A 273 -13.28 15.02 -17.04
N SER A 274 -13.79 15.24 -15.83
CA SER A 274 -15.18 15.65 -15.61
C SER A 274 -15.40 17.12 -16.01
N ARG A 275 -16.51 17.42 -16.70
CA ARG A 275 -16.92 18.79 -17.03
C ARG A 275 -17.21 19.58 -15.77
N LYS A 276 -17.05 20.91 -15.82
CA LYS A 276 -17.27 21.80 -14.66
C LYS A 276 -18.70 21.74 -14.17
N GLU A 277 -19.67 21.64 -15.08
CA GLU A 277 -21.10 21.56 -14.76
C GLU A 277 -21.44 20.27 -14.02
N ASP A 278 -20.93 19.13 -14.50
CA ASP A 278 -21.12 17.82 -13.87
C ASP A 278 -20.54 17.82 -12.46
N ARG A 279 -19.34 18.41 -12.27
CA ARG A 279 -18.74 18.60 -10.94
C ARG A 279 -19.67 19.39 -10.04
N LEU A 280 -20.14 20.56 -10.47
CA LEU A 280 -21.02 21.41 -9.67
C LEU A 280 -22.33 20.71 -9.29
N GLU A 281 -22.88 19.88 -10.18
CA GLU A 281 -24.08 19.09 -9.89
C GLU A 281 -23.82 18.03 -8.81
N ILE A 282 -22.69 17.32 -8.88
CA ILE A 282 -22.25 16.37 -7.85
C ILE A 282 -22.07 17.10 -6.51
N LEU A 283 -21.42 18.27 -6.52
CA LEU A 283 -21.23 19.09 -5.32
C LEU A 283 -22.58 19.42 -4.67
N LYS A 284 -23.53 19.90 -5.48
CA LYS A 284 -24.89 20.24 -5.02
C LYS A 284 -25.63 19.03 -4.47
N LYS A 285 -25.46 17.84 -5.06
CA LYS A 285 -26.09 16.60 -4.56
C LYS A 285 -25.55 16.19 -3.20
N ILE A 286 -24.22 16.16 -3.03
CA ILE A 286 -23.60 15.68 -1.78
C ILE A 286 -23.72 16.71 -0.65
N SER A 287 -23.56 18.00 -0.95
CA SER A 287 -23.62 19.08 0.07
C SER A 287 -25.00 19.28 0.70
N LYS A 288 -26.09 18.92 0.00
CA LYS A 288 -27.46 19.03 0.51
C LYS A 288 -27.82 17.96 1.54
N VAL A 289 -27.01 16.90 1.65
CA VAL A 289 -27.33 15.77 2.53
C VAL A 289 -26.96 16.10 3.97
N ALA A 290 -27.86 15.75 4.89
CA ALA A 290 -27.60 15.85 6.32
C ALA A 290 -26.42 14.95 6.71
N ARG A 291 -25.43 15.55 7.38
CA ARG A 291 -24.25 14.86 7.89
C ARG A 291 -24.51 14.48 9.33
N VAL A 292 -24.16 13.25 9.72
CA VAL A 292 -24.30 12.83 11.12
C VAL A 292 -23.24 13.49 12.02
N SER A 293 -22.04 13.70 11.49
CA SER A 293 -21.01 14.49 12.16
C SER A 293 -21.17 15.98 11.81
N THR A 294 -21.52 16.77 12.82
CA THR A 294 -21.67 18.23 12.70
C THR A 294 -20.33 18.94 12.52
N THR A 295 -19.23 18.31 12.95
CA THR A 295 -17.86 18.83 12.83
C THR A 295 -17.18 18.51 11.51
N CYS A 296 -17.80 17.68 10.65
CA CYS A 296 -17.17 17.23 9.42
C CYS A 296 -17.03 18.37 8.40
N GLU A 297 -15.79 18.73 8.06
CA GLU A 297 -15.48 19.57 6.92
C GLU A 297 -15.58 18.76 5.63
N LEU A 298 -16.41 19.20 4.67
CA LEU A 298 -16.55 18.57 3.36
C LEU A 298 -15.82 19.43 2.33
N LEU A 299 -14.70 18.92 1.82
CA LEU A 299 -13.87 19.57 0.82
C LEU A 299 -14.02 18.92 -0.55
N PHE A 300 -13.97 19.76 -1.58
CA PHE A 300 -13.99 19.34 -2.96
C PHE A 300 -12.77 19.92 -3.68
N GLU A 301 -11.97 19.04 -4.27
CA GLU A 301 -10.70 19.35 -4.96
C GLU A 301 -10.76 18.97 -6.44
#